data_AF-A0A6C2YV15-F1
#
_entry.id   AF-A0A6C2YV15-F1
#
_cell.length_a   1.000
_cell.length_b   1.000
_cell.length_c   1.000
_cell.angle_alpha   90.00
_cell.angle_beta   90.00
_cell.angle_gamma   90.00
#
_symmetry.space_group_name_H-M   'P 1'
#
loop_
_entity.id
_entity.type
_entity.pdbx_description
1 polymer ?
#
loop_
_entity_poly.entity_id
_entity_poly.type
_entity_poly.pdbx_seq_one_letter_code
_entity_poly.pdbx_strand_id
1 'polypeptide(L)'
;MLTRSRAKASSSAVWRVAGSGGEWSTGYFVARTPLLMADGTSKPIKQFIPENAILHRDETDLNGPIEVQIVEAVFERSAILFELRVAGQLIETTAEHPFWVVDRG
;
A
#
# COMPACT_ATOMS: atom_id res chain seq x y z
N MET A 1 -3.15 -13.30 16.83
CA MET A 1 -2.51 -14.52 16.29
C MET A 1 -1.99 -14.20 14.90
N LEU A 2 -0.67 -13.98 14.72
CA LEU A 2 -0.09 -13.75 13.39
C LEU A 2 0.27 -15.09 12.76
N THR A 3 -0.19 -15.35 11.54
CA THR A 3 -0.02 -16.63 10.85
C THR A 3 0.83 -16.48 9.59
N ARG A 4 2.14 -16.73 9.76
CA ARG A 4 3.15 -17.09 8.75
C ARG A 4 3.04 -16.34 7.41
N SER A 5 3.92 -15.34 7.22
CA SER A 5 4.31 -14.90 5.88
C SER A 5 4.76 -16.10 5.04
N ARG A 6 4.33 -16.16 3.78
CA ARG A 6 4.80 -17.16 2.82
C ARG A 6 5.26 -16.45 1.55
N ALA A 7 6.56 -16.57 1.24
CA ALA A 7 7.09 -16.10 -0.03
C ALA A 7 6.47 -16.90 -1.18
N LYS A 8 6.03 -16.21 -2.23
CA LYS A 8 5.52 -16.79 -3.46
C LYS A 8 6.44 -16.33 -4.58
N ALA A 9 7.46 -17.15 -4.87
CA ALA A 9 8.51 -16.87 -5.85
C ALA A 9 7.97 -16.85 -7.29
N SER A 10 7.31 -15.76 -7.65
CA SER A 10 6.74 -15.48 -8.96
C SER A 10 6.88 -13.98 -9.21
N SER A 11 7.88 -13.61 -10.01
CA SER A 11 8.14 -12.22 -10.38
C SER A 11 6.92 -11.64 -11.07
N SER A 12 6.30 -10.66 -10.41
CA SER A 12 5.05 -10.05 -10.85
C SER A 12 5.24 -8.54 -10.98
N ALA A 13 4.49 -7.91 -11.88
CA ALA A 13 4.35 -6.46 -11.85
C ALA A 13 3.72 -6.04 -10.50
N VAL A 14 4.23 -4.94 -9.94
CA VAL A 14 3.80 -4.36 -8.65
C VAL A 14 3.87 -2.84 -8.70
N TRP A 15 2.94 -2.19 -8.01
CA TRP A 15 2.64 -0.77 -8.10
C TRP A 15 2.87 -0.04 -6.77
N ARG A 16 3.17 1.27 -6.84
CA ARG A 16 3.09 2.20 -5.72
C ARG A 16 2.50 3.52 -6.21
N VAL A 17 1.67 4.11 -5.36
CA VAL A 17 1.11 5.46 -5.49
C VAL A 17 1.87 6.39 -4.54
N ALA A 18 2.09 7.64 -4.93
CA ALA A 18 2.69 8.67 -4.07
C ALA A 18 1.99 10.02 -4.27
N GLY A 19 1.95 10.82 -3.20
CA GLY A 19 1.61 12.24 -3.18
C GLY A 19 2.53 12.97 -2.20
N SER A 20 2.37 14.29 -2.08
CA SER A 20 3.27 15.14 -1.28
C SER A 20 3.30 14.76 0.20
N GLY A 21 4.51 14.72 0.77
CA GLY A 21 4.77 14.60 2.21
C GLY A 21 5.20 13.22 2.72
N GLY A 22 4.91 12.12 2.00
CA GLY A 22 5.22 10.76 2.48
C GLY A 22 6.72 10.38 2.40
N GLU A 23 7.18 9.52 3.31
CA GLU A 23 8.56 9.02 3.30
C GLU A 23 8.80 8.03 2.13
N TRP A 24 10.08 7.79 1.79
CA TRP A 24 10.50 7.09 0.57
C TRP A 24 10.36 5.55 0.65
N SER A 25 9.13 5.09 0.86
CA SER A 25 8.76 3.67 0.93
C SER A 25 9.22 2.87 -0.30
N THR A 26 10.15 1.94 -0.07
CA THR A 26 10.80 1.12 -1.11
C THR A 26 9.97 -0.09 -1.54
N GLY A 27 8.91 -0.46 -0.82
CA GLY A 27 8.01 -1.56 -1.15
C GLY A 27 6.98 -1.24 -2.24
N TYR A 28 6.34 -2.27 -2.80
CA TYR A 28 5.27 -2.17 -3.81
C TYR A 28 4.15 -3.22 -3.57
N PHE A 29 2.91 -2.93 -4.01
CA PHE A 29 1.75 -3.82 -3.90
C PHE A 29 1.34 -4.46 -5.24
N VAL A 30 0.60 -5.57 -5.21
CA VAL A 30 -0.02 -6.15 -6.43
C VAL A 30 -1.10 -5.26 -7.05
N ALA A 31 -1.30 -5.39 -8.37
CA ALA A 31 -2.29 -4.64 -9.16
C ALA A 31 -3.70 -4.62 -8.56
N ARG A 32 -4.07 -5.71 -7.88
CA ARG A 32 -5.40 -5.97 -7.32
C ARG A 32 -5.60 -5.40 -5.92
N THR A 33 -4.57 -4.85 -5.27
CA THR A 33 -4.70 -4.22 -3.96
C THR A 33 -5.63 -3.00 -4.07
N PRO A 34 -6.76 -2.96 -3.33
CA PRO A 34 -7.65 -1.81 -3.34
C PRO A 34 -7.03 -0.67 -2.53
N LEU A 35 -7.10 0.55 -3.05
CA LEU A 35 -6.87 1.77 -2.28
C LEU A 35 -8.18 2.54 -2.14
N LEU A 36 -8.34 3.25 -1.02
CA LEU A 36 -9.51 4.06 -0.72
C LEU A 36 -9.46 5.40 -1.45
N MET A 37 -10.56 5.72 -2.12
CA MET A 37 -10.80 6.98 -2.82
C MET A 37 -11.39 8.02 -1.86
N ALA A 38 -11.17 9.30 -2.15
CA ALA A 38 -11.74 10.41 -1.36
C ALA A 38 -13.28 10.45 -1.31
N ASP A 39 -13.97 9.78 -2.24
CA ASP A 39 -15.43 9.61 -2.25
C ASP A 39 -15.93 8.42 -1.38
N GLY A 40 -15.03 7.75 -0.67
CA GLY A 40 -15.32 6.56 0.14
C GLY A 40 -15.42 5.25 -0.65
N THR A 41 -15.26 5.28 -1.98
CA THR A 41 -15.14 4.06 -2.79
C THR A 41 -13.73 3.46 -2.68
N SER A 42 -13.49 2.34 -3.39
CA SER A 42 -12.14 1.81 -3.56
C SER A 42 -11.93 1.28 -4.97
N LYS A 43 -10.70 1.35 -5.46
CA LYS A 43 -10.31 0.77 -6.76
C LYS A 43 -8.92 0.11 -6.70
N PRO A 44 -8.61 -0.85 -7.59
CA PRO A 44 -7.30 -1.48 -7.65
C PRO A 44 -6.18 -0.48 -7.94
N ILE A 45 -5.03 -0.62 -7.27
CA ILE A 45 -3.88 0.30 -7.38
C ILE A 45 -3.39 0.55 -8.82
N LYS A 46 -3.53 -0.43 -9.72
CA LYS A 46 -3.19 -0.27 -11.16
C LYS A 46 -4.13 0.66 -11.96
N GLN A 47 -5.22 1.14 -11.36
CA GLN A 47 -6.18 2.06 -11.98
C GLN A 47 -5.99 3.50 -11.51
N PHE A 48 -4.91 3.78 -10.77
CA PHE A 48 -4.54 5.14 -10.39
C PHE A 48 -3.70 5.81 -11.47
N ILE A 49 -3.90 7.11 -11.58
CA ILE A 49 -3.12 8.07 -12.35
C ILE A 49 -2.90 9.31 -11.45
N PRO A 50 -2.02 10.24 -11.82
CA PRO A 50 -1.97 11.56 -11.18
C PRO A 50 -3.33 12.27 -11.16
N GLU A 51 -3.50 13.26 -10.29
CA GLU A 51 -4.77 13.97 -10.04
C GLU A 51 -5.88 13.11 -9.41
N ASN A 52 -5.58 11.89 -8.96
CA ASN A 52 -6.56 11.05 -8.24
C ASN A 52 -6.55 11.39 -6.75
N ALA A 53 -7.74 11.60 -6.16
CA ALA A 53 -7.88 11.89 -4.74
C ALA A 53 -8.04 10.59 -3.92
N ILE A 54 -7.12 10.34 -2.99
CA ILE A 54 -7.11 9.18 -2.08
C ILE A 54 -7.31 9.60 -0.63
N LEU A 55 -7.74 8.65 0.21
CA LEU A 55 -7.70 8.82 1.67
C LEU A 55 -6.31 8.45 2.20
N HIS A 56 -5.75 9.36 3.00
CA HIS A 56 -4.42 9.30 3.60
C HIS A 56 -4.52 9.49 5.13
N ARG A 57 -3.54 9.01 5.89
CA ARG A 57 -3.26 9.42 7.27
C ARG A 57 -1.75 9.52 7.42
N ASP A 58 -1.31 10.49 8.20
CA ASP A 58 0.09 10.63 8.61
C ASP A 58 0.65 9.30 9.18
N GLU A 59 1.82 8.88 8.71
CA GLU A 59 2.43 7.61 9.12
C GLU A 59 3.10 7.67 10.52
N THR A 60 3.26 8.87 11.08
CA THR A 60 3.78 9.13 12.42
C THR A 60 2.69 9.34 13.48
N ASP A 61 1.51 9.88 13.11
CA ASP A 61 0.33 9.95 13.98
C ASP A 61 -0.83 9.05 13.54
N LEU A 62 -0.84 7.84 14.10
CA LEU A 62 -1.92 6.86 13.96
C LEU A 62 -3.29 7.33 14.45
N ASN A 63 -3.38 8.35 15.30
CA ASN A 63 -4.64 8.94 15.79
C ASN A 63 -5.03 10.21 15.02
N GLY A 64 -4.18 10.65 14.09
CA GLY A 64 -4.40 11.80 13.23
C GLY A 64 -5.62 11.64 12.31
N PRO A 65 -6.12 12.76 11.75
CA PRO A 65 -7.24 12.74 10.83
C PRO A 65 -6.97 11.85 9.62
N ILE A 66 -8.05 11.36 9.01
CA ILE A 66 -7.98 10.87 7.63
C ILE A 66 -8.18 12.08 6.72
N GLU A 67 -7.20 12.36 5.88
CA GLU A 67 -7.18 13.51 4.98
C GLU A 67 -7.25 13.06 3.52
N VAL A 68 -7.49 14.01 2.62
CA VAL A 68 -7.48 13.76 1.17
C VAL A 68 -6.13 14.17 0.61
N GLN A 69 -5.36 13.20 0.10
CA GLN A 69 -4.12 13.45 -0.63
C GLN A 69 -4.35 13.27 -2.13
N ILE A 70 -3.69 14.09 -2.95
CA ILE A 70 -3.70 13.92 -4.41
C ILE A 70 -2.52 13.04 -4.82
N VAL A 71 -2.77 12.08 -5.70
CA VAL A 71 -1.73 11.28 -6.35
C VAL A 71 -0.95 12.16 -7.32
N GLU A 72 0.36 12.23 -7.12
CA GLU A 72 1.30 12.96 -7.97
C GLU A 72 2.03 12.00 -8.92
N ALA A 73 2.30 10.77 -8.47
CA ALA A 73 3.02 9.77 -9.25
C ALA A 73 2.53 8.34 -8.99
N VAL A 74 2.63 7.51 -10.03
CA VAL A 74 2.36 6.07 -9.99
C VAL A 74 3.57 5.35 -10.58
N PHE A 75 4.09 4.35 -9.86
CA PHE A 75 5.31 3.62 -10.22
C PHE A 75 5.00 2.14 -10.38
N GLU A 76 5.47 1.52 -11.46
CA GLU A 76 5.37 0.08 -11.73
C GLU A 76 6.77 -0.54 -11.85
N ARG A 77 6.96 -1.74 -11.30
CA ARG A 77 8.20 -2.55 -11.44
C ARG A 77 7.87 -4.05 -11.40
N SER A 78 8.81 -4.91 -11.78
CA SER A 78 8.71 -6.35 -11.52
C SER A 78 9.41 -6.75 -10.22
N ALA A 79 8.75 -7.48 -9.32
CA ALA A 79 9.33 -7.92 -8.04
C ALA A 79 8.79 -9.28 -7.55
N ILE A 80 9.44 -9.85 -6.53
CA ILE A 80 9.00 -11.07 -5.83
C ILE A 80 7.89 -10.71 -4.83
N LEU A 81 6.86 -11.55 -4.74
CA LEU A 81 5.71 -11.34 -3.86
C LEU A 81 5.76 -12.18 -2.57
N PHE A 82 5.24 -11.59 -1.50
CA PHE A 82 5.05 -12.20 -0.19
C PHE A 82 3.56 -12.12 0.19
N GLU A 83 3.01 -13.24 0.65
CA GLU A 83 1.66 -13.29 1.22
C GLU A 83 1.71 -12.91 2.70
N LEU A 84 1.31 -11.67 3.04
CA LEU A 84 1.04 -11.24 4.41
C LEU A 84 -0.41 -11.57 4.78
N ARG A 85 -0.60 -12.25 5.91
CA ARG A 85 -1.92 -12.68 6.39
C ARG A 85 -2.17 -12.14 7.81
N VAL A 86 -3.15 -11.25 7.93
CA VAL A 86 -3.49 -10.51 9.15
C VAL A 86 -5.01 -10.36 9.24
N ALA A 87 -5.59 -10.54 10.43
CA ALA A 87 -7.05 -10.43 10.68
C ALA A 87 -7.97 -11.23 9.69
N GLY A 88 -7.45 -12.29 9.07
CA GLY A 88 -8.16 -13.06 8.03
C GLY A 88 -8.03 -12.51 6.60
N GLN A 89 -7.52 -11.28 6.44
CA GLN A 89 -7.18 -10.69 5.16
C GLN A 89 -5.87 -11.25 4.59
N LEU A 90 -5.73 -11.16 3.26
CA LEU A 90 -4.50 -11.46 2.52
C LEU A 90 -4.05 -10.19 1.80
N ILE A 91 -2.81 -9.77 2.05
CA ILE A 91 -2.13 -8.67 1.37
C ILE A 91 -0.94 -9.27 0.61
N GLU A 92 -0.82 -8.96 -0.68
CA GLU A 92 0.34 -9.35 -1.50
C GLU A 92 1.20 -8.11 -1.78
N THR A 93 2.47 -8.19 -1.37
CA THR A 93 3.40 -7.06 -1.31
C THR A 93 4.85 -7.54 -1.48
N THR A 94 5.81 -6.63 -1.67
CA THR A 94 7.26 -6.97 -1.63
C THR A 94 7.79 -6.97 -0.19
N ALA A 95 8.94 -7.60 0.06
CA ALA A 95 9.47 -7.79 1.42
C ALA A 95 9.87 -6.48 2.13
N GLU A 96 10.15 -5.45 1.35
CA GLU A 96 10.65 -4.15 1.78
C GLU A 96 9.51 -3.17 2.13
N HIS A 97 8.24 -3.58 1.98
CA HIS A 97 7.12 -2.71 2.29
C HIS A 97 6.93 -2.58 3.81
N PRO A 98 7.06 -1.37 4.39
CA PRO A 98 6.72 -1.17 5.79
C PRO A 98 5.22 -1.39 6.01
N PHE A 99 4.87 -1.87 7.20
CA PHE A 99 3.53 -1.90 7.73
C PHE A 99 3.63 -1.44 9.17
N TRP A 100 2.85 -0.42 9.54
CA TRP A 100 2.86 0.09 10.91
C TRP A 100 2.36 -0.97 11.90
N VAL A 101 3.07 -1.15 13.02
CA VAL A 101 2.74 -2.14 14.07
C VAL A 101 2.80 -1.48 15.45
N VAL A 102 1.72 -1.71 16.23
CA VAL A 102 1.54 -1.22 17.59
C VAL A 102 2.79 -1.49 18.45
N ASP A 103 3.32 -0.43 19.04
CA ASP A 103 4.51 -0.38 19.90
C ASP A 103 5.82 -0.87 19.24
N ARG A 104 5.94 -0.82 17.90
CA ARG A 104 7.11 -1.34 17.17
C ARG A 104 7.68 -0.47 16.05
N GLY A 105 6.90 0.46 15.51
CA GLY A 105 7.19 1.07 14.20
C GLY A 105 6.55 0.21 13.13
#